data_AF-A0A841GTH5-F1
#
_entry.id   AF-A0A841GTH5-F1
#
_cell.length_a   1.000
_cell.length_b   1.000
_cell.length_c   1.000
_cell.angle_alpha   90.00
_cell.angle_beta   90.00
_cell.angle_gamma   90.00
#
_symmetry.space_group_name_H-M   'P 1'
#
loop_
_entity.id
_entity.type
_entity.pdbx_description
1 polymer ?
#
loop_
_entity_poly.entity_id
_entity_poly.type
_entity_poly.pdbx_seq_one_letter_code
_entity_poly.pdbx_strand_id
1 'polypeptide(L)'
;MKKIFAILIILTIFSLTFSNETFLDFGIGWNLGKFSNYGLNLGFSNNLFNIQWIFNFSENFDHKIFVDSAIAKFENISIGPILFVNNTTYDSTSLDIEAGLKTSIYIPDIEISLSLTYPLNKEVNYNLTDFLLVNLKYIVPHPNTKKIWRDKLFLLISYSKKTVFFGIGLSEPF
;
A
#
# COMPACT_ATOMS: atom_id res chain seq x y z
N MET A 1 9.73 17.66 9.77
CA MET A 1 8.56 17.45 10.68
C MET A 1 7.31 18.23 10.27
N LYS A 2 7.31 19.58 10.17
CA LYS A 2 6.09 20.37 9.84
C LYS A 2 5.41 20.01 8.49
N LYS A 3 6.18 19.59 7.48
CA LYS A 3 5.67 19.21 6.15
C LYS A 3 4.94 17.85 6.13
N ILE A 4 5.41 16.89 6.92
CA ILE A 4 4.80 15.56 7.07
C ILE A 4 3.48 15.65 7.83
N PHE A 5 3.42 16.53 8.85
CA PHE A 5 2.21 16.79 9.61
C PHE A 5 1.11 17.43 8.74
N ALA A 6 1.48 18.34 7.82
CA ALA A 6 0.54 18.93 6.87
C ALA A 6 -0.02 17.90 5.87
N ILE A 7 0.83 16.98 5.38
CA ILE A 7 0.40 15.88 4.50
C ILE A 7 -0.55 14.94 5.25
N LEU A 8 -0.21 14.54 6.47
CA LEU A 8 -1.09 13.73 7.33
C LEU A 8 -2.42 14.43 7.58
N ILE A 9 -2.44 15.72 7.89
CA ILE A 9 -3.69 16.48 8.10
C ILE A 9 -4.53 16.52 6.81
N ILE A 10 -3.91 16.74 5.64
CA ILE A 10 -4.64 16.72 4.35
C ILE A 10 -5.23 15.32 4.09
N LEU A 11 -4.49 14.25 4.36
CA LEU A 11 -4.96 12.87 4.22
C LEU A 11 -6.07 12.53 5.23
N THR A 12 -5.97 13.07 6.44
CA THR A 12 -7.00 12.92 7.48
C THR A 12 -8.27 13.67 7.08
N ILE A 13 -8.16 14.87 6.50
CA ILE A 13 -9.31 15.65 5.99
C ILE A 13 -9.97 14.95 4.78
N PHE A 14 -9.20 14.32 3.90
CA PHE A 14 -9.72 13.52 2.79
C PHE A 14 -10.39 12.22 3.24
N SER A 15 -9.97 11.63 4.36
CA SER A 15 -10.62 10.44 4.93
C SER A 15 -11.98 10.69 5.57
N LEU A 16 -12.34 11.96 5.85
CA LEU A 16 -13.61 12.34 6.50
C LEU A 16 -14.83 12.32 5.57
N THR A 17 -14.65 12.12 4.27
CA THR A 17 -15.76 11.75 3.37
C THR A 17 -15.94 10.24 3.40
N PHE A 18 -16.55 9.74 4.46
CA PHE A 18 -16.85 8.32 4.63
C PHE A 18 -17.80 7.84 3.52
N SER A 19 -17.29 7.00 2.62
CA SER A 19 -18.09 6.24 1.67
C SER A 19 -18.57 4.94 2.33
N ASN A 20 -19.67 4.35 1.86
CA ASN A 20 -20.26 3.11 2.39
C ASN A 20 -19.37 1.85 2.29
N GLU A 21 -18.16 1.95 1.74
CA GLU A 21 -17.22 0.84 1.59
C GLU A 21 -15.85 1.29 2.08
N THR A 22 -15.68 1.27 3.40
CA THR A 22 -14.41 1.59 4.05
C THR A 22 -13.89 0.36 4.79
N PHE A 23 -12.58 0.08 4.69
CA PHE A 23 -11.95 -1.11 5.21
C PHE A 23 -10.67 -0.80 5.98
N LEU A 24 -10.51 -1.44 7.14
CA LEU A 24 -9.25 -1.48 7.89
C LEU A 24 -8.59 -2.82 7.63
N ASP A 25 -7.38 -2.79 7.07
CA ASP A 25 -6.57 -3.98 6.85
C ASP A 25 -5.59 -4.17 8.01
N PHE A 26 -5.53 -5.38 8.56
CA PHE A 26 -4.49 -5.82 9.47
C PHE A 26 -3.89 -7.12 8.97
N GLY A 27 -2.57 -7.19 8.82
CA GLY A 27 -1.90 -8.39 8.33
C GLY A 27 -0.48 -8.53 8.84
N ILE A 28 0.04 -9.73 8.65
CA ILE A 28 1.43 -10.10 8.95
C ILE A 28 2.03 -10.76 7.71
N GLY A 29 3.34 -10.67 7.54
CA GLY A 29 4.00 -11.25 6.38
C GLY A 29 5.51 -11.27 6.45
N TRP A 30 6.12 -11.57 5.31
CA TRP A 30 7.55 -11.76 5.14
C TRP A 30 8.07 -10.94 3.96
N ASN A 31 9.16 -10.20 4.19
CA ASN A 31 9.92 -9.55 3.13
C ASN A 31 10.96 -10.50 2.53
N LEU A 32 10.68 -11.14 1.41
CA LEU A 32 11.64 -11.98 0.69
C LEU A 32 12.80 -11.13 0.16
N GLY A 33 14.03 -11.64 0.32
CA GLY A 33 15.27 -10.98 -0.14
C GLY A 33 16.13 -10.31 0.95
N LYS A 34 15.72 -10.35 2.22
CA LYS A 34 16.45 -9.80 3.38
C LYS A 34 16.77 -10.90 4.43
N PHE A 35 17.46 -10.63 5.55
CA PHE A 35 17.76 -11.64 6.60
C PHE A 35 16.94 -11.37 7.88
N SER A 36 16.06 -12.30 8.29
CA SER A 36 14.98 -12.08 9.29
C SER A 36 14.00 -11.01 8.81
N ASN A 37 12.74 -11.32 8.49
CA ASN A 37 11.96 -10.48 7.56
C ASN A 37 10.48 -10.30 7.89
N TYR A 38 10.08 -10.44 9.15
CA TYR A 38 8.66 -10.39 9.49
C TYR A 38 8.18 -8.94 9.49
N GLY A 39 7.13 -8.66 8.73
CA GLY A 39 6.49 -7.35 8.69
C GLY A 39 5.03 -7.38 9.09
N LEU A 40 4.54 -6.23 9.59
CA LEU A 40 3.12 -5.94 9.69
C LEU A 40 2.65 -5.19 8.45
N ASN A 41 1.42 -5.43 8.06
CA ASN A 41 0.68 -4.64 7.11
C ASN A 41 -0.52 -4.01 7.84
N LEU A 42 -0.55 -2.68 7.89
CA LEU A 42 -1.70 -1.92 8.33
C LEU A 42 -2.24 -1.14 7.14
N GLY A 43 -3.54 -1.19 6.89
CA GLY A 43 -4.14 -0.47 5.79
C GLY A 43 -5.45 0.19 6.17
N PHE A 44 -5.74 1.26 5.47
CA PHE A 44 -7.03 1.93 5.44
C PHE A 44 -7.38 2.11 3.97
N SER A 45 -8.56 1.68 3.55
CA SER A 45 -9.01 1.90 2.18
C SER A 45 -10.46 2.30 2.14
N ASN A 46 -10.79 3.16 1.18
CA ASN A 46 -12.15 3.51 0.80
C ASN A 46 -12.24 3.58 -0.72
N ASN A 47 -13.41 3.92 -1.25
CA ASN A 47 -13.62 3.92 -2.70
C ASN A 47 -12.73 4.87 -3.52
N LEU A 48 -12.15 5.89 -2.88
CA LEU A 48 -11.37 6.95 -3.53
C LEU A 48 -9.96 7.09 -2.98
N PHE A 49 -9.64 6.47 -1.85
CA PHE A 49 -8.45 6.77 -1.08
C PHE A 49 -7.95 5.54 -0.32
N ASN A 50 -6.64 5.33 -0.37
CA ASN A 50 -5.99 4.19 0.25
C ASN A 50 -4.68 4.61 0.94
N ILE A 51 -4.45 4.07 2.13
CA ILE A 51 -3.19 4.11 2.87
C ILE A 51 -2.80 2.68 3.16
N GLN A 52 -1.60 2.29 2.77
CA GLN A 52 -1.01 1.03 3.16
C GLN A 52 0.34 1.28 3.84
N TRP A 53 0.53 0.70 5.00
CA TRP A 53 1.78 0.76 5.75
C TRP A 53 2.31 -0.64 5.97
N ILE A 54 3.41 -0.95 5.30
CA ILE A 54 4.20 -2.15 5.53
C ILE A 54 5.37 -1.77 6.41
N PHE A 55 5.41 -2.36 7.58
CA PHE A 55 6.41 -2.10 8.61
C PHE A 55 7.19 -3.38 8.90
N ASN A 56 8.51 -3.36 8.75
CA ASN A 56 9.37 -4.50 9.05
C ASN A 56 10.02 -4.33 10.43
N PHE A 57 9.84 -5.31 11.32
CA PHE A 57 10.43 -5.25 12.67
C PHE A 57 11.93 -5.53 12.68
N SER A 58 12.41 -6.29 11.70
CA SER A 58 13.82 -6.59 11.52
C SER A 58 14.47 -5.56 10.60
N GLU A 59 15.80 -5.45 10.68
CA GLU A 59 16.58 -4.44 9.96
C GLU A 59 16.14 -2.99 10.31
N ASN A 60 16.26 -2.64 11.59
CA ASN A 60 16.15 -1.27 12.08
C ASN A 60 14.79 -0.58 11.91
N PHE A 61 13.66 -1.27 11.71
CA PHE A 61 12.36 -0.61 11.55
C PHE A 61 12.18 0.04 10.16
N ASP A 62 12.37 -0.73 9.08
CA ASP A 62 12.07 -0.27 7.71
C ASP A 62 10.57 0.01 7.55
N HIS A 63 10.22 1.23 7.13
CA HIS A 63 8.84 1.66 6.95
C HIS A 63 8.56 2.02 5.50
N LYS A 64 7.56 1.33 4.93
CA LYS A 64 7.04 1.62 3.59
C LYS A 64 5.59 2.05 3.70
N ILE A 65 5.32 3.29 3.34
CA ILE A 65 3.98 3.86 3.38
C ILE A 65 3.59 4.21 1.95
N PHE A 66 2.48 3.66 1.51
CA PHE A 66 1.84 3.95 0.23
C PHE A 66 0.57 4.72 0.53
N VAL A 67 0.37 5.83 -0.17
CA VAL A 67 -0.81 6.67 -0.07
C VAL A 67 -1.26 6.96 -1.48
N ASP A 68 -2.46 6.53 -1.83
CA ASP A 68 -2.99 6.71 -3.18
C ASP A 68 -4.45 7.14 -3.17
N SER A 69 -4.87 7.73 -4.28
CA SER A 69 -6.26 8.05 -4.54
C SER A 69 -6.67 7.66 -5.94
N ALA A 70 -7.94 7.32 -6.12
CA ALA A 70 -8.54 7.09 -7.42
C ALA A 70 -9.17 8.40 -7.92
N ILE A 71 -8.65 8.95 -9.02
CA ILE A 71 -9.21 10.16 -9.65
C ILE A 71 -10.09 9.79 -10.85
N ALA A 72 -9.76 8.69 -11.53
CA ALA A 72 -10.56 8.13 -12.61
C ALA A 72 -10.87 6.66 -12.33
N LYS A 73 -12.14 6.28 -12.44
CA LYS A 73 -12.59 4.89 -12.29
C LYS A 73 -13.48 4.53 -13.47
N PHE A 74 -13.08 3.51 -14.22
CA PHE A 74 -13.79 2.99 -15.39
C PHE A 74 -14.04 1.52 -15.14
N GLU A 75 -15.29 1.17 -14.79
CA GLU A 75 -15.68 -0.20 -14.45
C GLU A 75 -14.74 -0.79 -13.38
N ASN A 76 -13.88 -1.70 -13.82
CA ASN A 76 -12.95 -2.49 -13.04
C ASN A 76 -11.53 -1.92 -13.04
N ILE A 77 -11.31 -0.70 -13.54
CA ILE A 77 -9.99 -0.07 -13.62
C ILE A 77 -10.03 1.25 -12.85
N SER A 78 -9.02 1.52 -12.02
CA SER A 78 -8.82 2.83 -11.39
C SER A 78 -7.45 3.40 -11.70
N ILE A 79 -7.39 4.71 -11.91
CA ILE A 79 -6.14 5.45 -12.13
C ILE A 79 -6.11 6.64 -11.18
N GLY A 80 -4.94 6.91 -10.61
CA GLY A 80 -4.73 8.15 -9.87
C GLY A 80 -3.32 8.30 -9.31
N PRO A 81 -3.08 9.36 -8.53
CA PRO A 81 -1.78 9.66 -7.99
C PRO A 81 -1.46 8.71 -6.84
N ILE A 82 -0.17 8.47 -6.67
CA ILE A 82 0.38 7.75 -5.52
C ILE A 82 1.55 8.55 -4.96
N LEU A 83 1.63 8.54 -3.64
CA LEU A 83 2.78 8.95 -2.86
C LEU A 83 3.34 7.70 -2.18
N PHE A 84 4.63 7.45 -2.36
CA PHE A 84 5.37 6.41 -1.69
C PHE A 84 6.39 7.05 -0.77
N VAL A 85 6.42 6.62 0.48
CA VAL A 85 7.37 7.08 1.48
C VAL A 85 8.09 5.86 2.01
N ASN A 86 9.41 5.85 1.86
CA ASN A 86 10.28 4.82 2.39
C ASN A 86 11.21 5.43 3.42
N ASN A 87 11.29 4.83 4.60
CA ASN A 87 12.23 5.24 5.63
C ASN A 87 13.07 4.05 6.06
N THR A 88 14.33 4.05 5.62
CA THR A 88 15.35 3.12 6.08
C THR A 88 16.21 3.84 7.11
N THR A 89 16.10 3.42 8.35
CA THR A 89 16.58 4.05 9.59
C THR A 89 18.09 4.00 9.83
N TYR A 90 18.92 3.88 8.79
CA TYR A 90 20.38 3.94 9.01
C TYR A 90 20.86 5.38 9.26
N ASP A 91 20.11 6.39 8.82
CA ASP A 91 20.36 7.77 9.16
C ASP A 91 19.04 8.56 9.13
N SER A 92 18.79 9.42 10.11
CA SER A 92 17.53 10.20 10.24
C SER A 92 17.28 11.21 9.09
N THR A 93 18.15 11.18 8.08
CA THR A 93 18.16 11.98 6.87
C THR A 93 17.70 11.22 5.62
N SER A 94 17.63 9.87 5.63
CA SER A 94 17.26 9.03 4.48
C SER A 94 15.76 8.72 4.41
N LEU A 95 14.92 9.74 4.57
CA LEU A 95 13.53 9.65 4.18
C LEU A 95 13.47 9.76 2.65
N ASP A 96 13.11 8.69 1.95
CA ASP A 96 12.92 8.71 0.50
C ASP A 96 11.42 8.94 0.22
N ILE A 97 11.09 10.01 -0.49
CA ILE A 97 9.71 10.37 -0.87
C ILE A 97 9.60 10.31 -2.38
N GLU A 98 8.62 9.57 -2.89
CA GLU A 98 8.38 9.41 -4.30
C GLU A 98 6.92 9.69 -4.61
N ALA A 99 6.64 10.28 -5.77
CA ALA A 99 5.28 10.48 -6.25
C ALA A 99 5.15 10.00 -7.69
N GLY A 100 3.95 9.59 -8.06
CA GLY A 100 3.70 9.17 -9.43
C GLY A 100 2.27 8.74 -9.66
N LEU A 101 2.10 7.75 -10.53
CA LEU A 101 0.80 7.27 -10.95
C LEU A 101 0.64 5.79 -10.60
N LYS A 102 -0.54 5.45 -10.11
CA LYS A 102 -1.00 4.09 -9.85
C LYS A 102 -2.17 3.79 -10.76
N THR A 103 -2.15 2.59 -11.33
CA THR A 103 -3.27 1.98 -12.03
C THR A 103 -3.61 0.68 -11.34
N SER A 104 -4.88 0.48 -10.99
CA SER A 104 -5.39 -0.80 -10.47
C SER A 104 -6.39 -1.42 -11.43
N ILE A 105 -6.44 -2.74 -11.44
CA ILE A 105 -7.45 -3.56 -12.10
C ILE A 105 -8.08 -4.45 -11.03
N TYR A 106 -9.41 -4.48 -11.01
CA TYR A 106 -10.23 -5.26 -10.09
C TYR A 106 -10.93 -6.38 -10.87
N ILE A 107 -10.57 -7.61 -10.55
CA ILE A 107 -11.23 -8.84 -11.01
C ILE A 107 -11.94 -9.41 -9.78
N PRO A 108 -13.00 -10.23 -9.89
CA PRO A 108 -13.61 -10.84 -8.72
C PRO A 108 -12.54 -11.42 -7.77
N ASP A 109 -12.60 -10.97 -6.52
CA ASP A 109 -11.68 -11.32 -5.43
C ASP A 109 -10.21 -10.91 -5.61
N ILE A 110 -9.81 -10.28 -6.72
CA ILE A 110 -8.41 -9.93 -7.02
C ILE A 110 -8.29 -8.45 -7.35
N GLU A 111 -7.42 -7.74 -6.63
CA GLU A 111 -6.91 -6.43 -7.02
C GLU A 111 -5.44 -6.56 -7.44
N ILE A 112 -5.13 -6.07 -8.64
CA ILE A 112 -3.75 -5.92 -9.12
C ILE A 112 -3.52 -4.44 -9.32
N SER A 113 -2.44 -3.91 -8.77
CA SER A 113 -2.03 -2.53 -9.02
C SER A 113 -0.58 -2.42 -9.43
N LEU A 114 -0.35 -1.50 -10.34
CA LEU A 114 0.93 -1.13 -10.89
C LEU A 114 1.14 0.35 -10.65
N SER A 115 2.27 0.71 -10.05
CA SER A 115 2.63 2.10 -9.87
C SER A 115 4.00 2.39 -10.46
N LEU A 116 4.12 3.57 -11.06
CA LEU A 116 5.38 4.14 -11.48
C LEU A 116 5.59 5.43 -10.71
N THR A 117 6.70 5.53 -9.99
CA THR A 117 6.99 6.61 -9.05
C THR A 117 8.30 7.31 -9.36
N TYR A 118 8.42 8.56 -8.96
CA TYR A 118 9.61 9.37 -9.16
C TYR A 118 10.07 9.99 -7.83
N PRO A 119 11.36 9.90 -7.48
CA PRO A 119 11.92 10.42 -6.25
C PRO A 119 11.89 11.96 -6.23
N LEU A 120 11.29 12.53 -5.19
CA LEU A 120 11.12 13.97 -5.03
C LEU A 120 12.27 14.64 -4.28
N ASN A 121 13.07 13.88 -3.54
CA ASN A 121 14.05 14.42 -2.60
C ASN A 121 15.42 13.72 -2.66
N LYS A 122 15.70 13.03 -3.77
CA LYS A 122 16.97 12.33 -4.00
C LYS A 122 17.29 12.28 -5.49
N GLU A 123 18.54 12.51 -5.84
CA GLU A 123 19.04 12.25 -7.19
C GLU A 123 19.32 10.76 -7.35
N VAL A 124 18.79 10.15 -8.41
CA VAL A 124 18.88 8.70 -8.62
C VAL A 124 19.23 8.41 -10.07
N ASN A 125 20.00 7.35 -10.29
CA ASN A 125 20.22 6.81 -11.64
C ASN A 125 18.91 6.25 -12.20
N TYR A 126 18.62 6.57 -13.45
CA TYR A 126 17.36 6.27 -14.10
C TYR A 126 17.26 4.80 -14.53
N ASN A 127 16.94 3.90 -13.60
CA ASN A 127 16.54 2.53 -13.93
C ASN A 127 15.06 2.33 -13.61
N LEU A 128 14.27 1.96 -14.63
CA LEU A 128 12.82 1.77 -14.52
C LEU A 128 12.43 0.82 -13.37
N THR A 129 13.25 -0.20 -13.11
CA THR A 129 12.99 -1.20 -12.05
C THR A 129 13.06 -0.64 -10.64
N ASP A 130 13.74 0.49 -10.44
CA ASP A 130 13.85 1.16 -9.14
C ASP A 130 12.62 2.01 -8.83
N PHE A 131 11.79 2.31 -9.84
CA PHE A 131 10.62 3.19 -9.76
C PHE A 131 9.29 2.44 -9.83
N LEU A 132 9.35 1.15 -10.13
CA LEU A 132 8.20 0.27 -10.29
C LEU A 132 7.75 -0.30 -8.94
N LEU A 133 6.46 -0.17 -8.65
CA LEU A 133 5.80 -0.80 -7.51
C LEU A 133 4.67 -1.68 -8.04
N VAL A 134 4.56 -2.92 -7.55
CA VAL A 134 3.50 -3.84 -7.96
C VAL A 134 2.85 -4.42 -6.72
N ASN A 135 1.53 -4.32 -6.61
CA ASN A 135 0.77 -4.96 -5.55
C ASN A 135 -0.29 -5.90 -6.14
N LEU A 136 -0.44 -7.06 -5.53
CA LEU A 136 -1.51 -8.01 -5.78
C LEU A 136 -2.17 -8.33 -4.45
N LYS A 137 -3.46 -8.01 -4.31
CA LYS A 137 -4.28 -8.36 -3.14
C LYS A 137 -5.34 -9.35 -3.60
N TYR A 138 -5.38 -10.53 -2.98
CA TYR A 138 -6.40 -11.54 -3.23
C TYR A 138 -7.27 -11.68 -1.99
N ILE A 139 -8.56 -11.43 -2.13
CA ILE A 139 -9.57 -11.72 -1.12
C ILE A 139 -9.93 -13.20 -1.18
N VAL A 140 -9.77 -13.92 -0.07
CA VAL A 140 -10.12 -15.33 -0.01
C VAL A 140 -11.65 -15.46 0.09
N PRO A 141 -12.32 -16.05 -0.90
CA PRO A 141 -13.77 -16.19 -0.87
C PRO A 141 -14.20 -17.15 0.24
N HIS A 142 -15.44 -17.02 0.68
CA HIS A 142 -15.98 -17.95 1.66
C HIS A 142 -16.08 -19.36 1.06
N PRO A 143 -15.65 -20.43 1.78
CA PRO A 143 -15.66 -21.79 1.26
C PRO A 143 -17.06 -22.27 0.87
N ASN A 144 -18.09 -21.71 1.51
CA ASN A 144 -19.48 -21.77 1.06
C ASN A 144 -19.82 -20.52 0.24
N THR A 145 -20.10 -20.69 -1.05
CA THR A 145 -20.40 -19.63 -2.03
C THR A 145 -21.66 -18.82 -1.72
N LYS A 146 -22.52 -19.30 -0.81
CA LYS A 146 -23.74 -18.59 -0.38
C LYS A 146 -23.54 -17.72 0.86
N LYS A 147 -22.34 -17.74 1.45
CA LYS A 147 -22.01 -16.97 2.65
C LYS A 147 -20.90 -15.98 2.33
N ILE A 148 -20.87 -14.90 3.11
CA ILE A 148 -19.84 -13.87 3.01
C ILE A 148 -19.26 -13.75 4.41
N TRP A 149 -17.93 -13.68 4.53
CA TRP A 149 -17.31 -13.36 5.81
C TRP A 149 -17.63 -11.90 6.15
N ARG A 150 -17.83 -11.61 7.45
CA ARG A 150 -17.86 -10.22 7.91
C ARG A 150 -16.53 -9.54 7.61
N ASP A 151 -15.43 -10.19 8.02
CA ASP A 151 -14.07 -9.73 7.77
C ASP A 151 -13.48 -10.50 6.61
N LYS A 152 -12.91 -9.80 5.63
CA LYS A 152 -12.37 -10.45 4.43
C LYS A 152 -10.93 -10.89 4.70
N LEU A 153 -10.70 -12.20 4.72
CA LEU A 153 -9.34 -12.75 4.68
C LEU A 153 -8.69 -12.36 3.34
N PHE A 154 -7.46 -11.87 3.38
CA PHE A 154 -6.71 -11.53 2.18
C PHE A 154 -5.28 -12.07 2.20
N LEU A 155 -4.77 -12.33 1.01
CA LEU A 155 -3.35 -12.52 0.72
C LEU A 155 -2.84 -11.28 -0.01
N LEU A 156 -1.61 -10.88 0.28
CA LEU A 156 -0.98 -9.70 -0.29
C LEU A 156 0.42 -10.05 -0.79
N ILE A 157 0.71 -9.66 -2.03
CA ILE A 157 2.05 -9.68 -2.61
C ILE A 157 2.38 -8.25 -3.01
N SER A 158 3.45 -7.68 -2.46
CA SER A 158 3.89 -6.31 -2.75
C SER A 158 5.37 -6.30 -3.14
N TYR A 159 5.66 -5.95 -4.39
CA TYR A 159 7.01 -5.69 -4.86
C TYR A 159 7.30 -4.18 -4.80
N SER A 160 8.34 -3.82 -4.05
CA SER A 160 8.84 -2.45 -3.97
C SER A 160 10.33 -2.46 -3.67
N LYS A 161 11.11 -1.60 -4.34
CA LYS A 161 12.54 -1.41 -4.07
C LYS A 161 13.32 -2.73 -4.00
N LYS A 162 13.13 -3.60 -5.00
CA LYS A 162 13.78 -4.92 -5.12
C LYS A 162 13.49 -5.91 -3.98
N THR A 163 12.44 -5.66 -3.22
CA THR A 163 11.98 -6.55 -2.14
C THR A 163 10.53 -6.94 -2.39
N VAL A 164 10.20 -8.18 -2.04
CA VAL A 164 8.83 -8.71 -2.16
C VAL A 164 8.30 -8.96 -0.76
N PHE A 165 7.23 -8.28 -0.38
CA PHE A 165 6.45 -8.62 0.80
C PHE A 165 5.36 -9.63 0.43
N PHE A 166 5.30 -10.76 1.13
CA PHE A 166 4.20 -11.70 1.08
C PHE A 166 3.48 -11.69 2.44
N GLY A 167 2.20 -11.35 2.47
CA GLY A 167 1.43 -11.25 3.70
C GLY A 167 0.06 -11.89 3.64
N ILE A 168 -0.47 -12.17 4.82
CA ILE A 168 -1.84 -12.62 5.07
C ILE A 168 -2.47 -11.67 6.10
N GLY A 169 -3.74 -11.33 5.91
CA GLY A 169 -4.43 -10.41 6.80
C GLY A 169 -5.94 -10.47 6.72
N LEU A 170 -6.59 -9.66 7.56
CA LEU A 170 -8.02 -9.48 7.61
C LEU A 170 -8.35 -8.03 7.26
N SER A 171 -9.41 -7.85 6.47
CA SER A 171 -9.98 -6.57 6.10
C SER A 171 -11.34 -6.43 6.78
N GLU A 172 -11.42 -5.58 7.80
CA GLU A 172 -12.66 -5.33 8.55
C GLU A 172 -13.41 -4.15 7.92
N PRO A 173 -14.67 -4.33 7.50
CA PRO A 173 -15.52 -3.23 7.05
C PRO A 173 -16.01 -2.39 8.24
N PHE A 174 -16.07 -1.07 8.07
CA PHE A 174 -16.58 -0.13 9.08
C PHE A 174 -17.44 0.99 8.49
#